data_AF-A0A261D8Y3-F1
#
_entry.id   AF-A0A261D8Y3-F1
#
_cell.length_a   1.000
_cell.length_b   1.000
_cell.length_c   1.000
_cell.angle_alpha   90.00
_cell.angle_beta   90.00
_cell.angle_gamma   90.00
#
_symmetry.space_group_name_H-M   'P 1'
#
loop_
_entity.id
_entity.type
_entity.pdbx_description
1 polymer ?
#
loop_
_entity_poly.entity_id
_entity_poly.type
_entity_poly.pdbx_seq_one_letter_code
_entity_poly.pdbx_strand_id
1 'polypeptide(L)'
;MNNQPQLIPNFITLNKLGHDIDIPIRCSNKAKRIAIRINHKGVELVLPNKNFNTGYKFLLEKESWIRRKLSDVSKQEPIDNNTITVFDRIYSLLHIDADYNKVQMAEDIIQIYSPPSQHKSTLIKFLKDRLLLEAINLATLLAKEYNINFSTIKITNNKNKLRQFGIRDKKK
;
A
#
# COMPACT_ATOMS: atom_id res chain seq x y z
N MET A 1 37.19 -27.11 25.85
CA MET A 1 36.56 -26.66 24.58
C MET A 1 36.15 -25.20 24.77
N ASN A 2 36.88 -24.26 24.18
CA ASN A 2 36.62 -22.82 24.31
C ASN A 2 35.41 -22.42 23.45
N ASN A 3 34.23 -22.38 24.06
CA ASN A 3 33.06 -21.74 23.44
C ASN A 3 33.16 -20.23 23.64
N GLN A 4 33.92 -19.54 22.79
CA GLN A 4 33.74 -18.11 22.65
C GLN A 4 32.34 -17.84 22.06
N PRO A 5 31.53 -16.95 22.65
CA PRO A 5 30.24 -16.58 22.08
C PRO A 5 30.48 -15.96 20.70
N GLN A 6 29.98 -16.58 19.64
CA GLN A 6 30.04 -16.01 18.29
C GLN A 6 29.32 -14.65 18.32
N LEU A 7 30.09 -13.58 18.17
CA LEU A 7 29.58 -12.22 18.05
C LEU A 7 28.77 -12.13 16.77
N ILE A 8 27.47 -11.89 16.91
CA ILE A 8 26.59 -11.66 15.77
C ILE A 8 26.80 -10.21 15.31
N PRO A 9 27.14 -9.96 14.04
CA PRO A 9 27.28 -8.60 13.54
C PRO A 9 25.93 -7.88 13.56
N ASN A 10 25.97 -6.55 13.70
CA ASN A 10 24.76 -5.73 13.73
C ASN A 10 24.07 -5.61 12.36
N PHE A 11 24.81 -5.86 11.27
CA PHE A 11 24.35 -5.74 9.89
C PHE A 11 25.01 -6.80 8.99
N ILE A 12 24.34 -7.12 7.88
CA ILE A 12 24.88 -7.88 6.76
C ILE A 12 24.77 -7.03 5.49
N THR A 13 25.86 -6.87 4.76
CA THR A 13 25.84 -6.20 3.45
C THR A 13 25.59 -7.22 2.34
N LEU A 14 24.54 -7.01 1.53
CA LEU A 14 24.29 -7.76 0.31
C LEU A 14 24.84 -7.01 -0.90
N ASN A 15 25.86 -7.56 -1.57
CA ASN A 15 26.56 -6.93 -2.69
C ASN A 15 26.66 -7.81 -3.95
N LYS A 16 26.01 -8.98 -3.97
CA LYS A 16 26.20 -9.96 -5.06
C LYS A 16 25.47 -9.57 -6.35
N LEU A 17 24.31 -8.93 -6.25
CA LEU A 17 23.41 -8.67 -7.38
C LEU A 17 23.23 -7.17 -7.69
N GLY A 18 24.13 -6.30 -7.22
CA GLY A 18 24.09 -4.86 -7.47
C GLY A 18 24.62 -4.05 -6.29
N HIS A 19 24.12 -2.81 -6.15
CA HIS A 19 24.54 -1.91 -5.06
C HIS A 19 24.40 -2.55 -3.68
N ASP A 20 25.32 -2.18 -2.80
CA ASP A 20 25.36 -2.64 -1.42
C ASP A 20 24.06 -2.30 -0.69
N ILE A 21 23.48 -3.31 -0.04
CA ILE A 21 22.32 -3.15 0.83
C ILE A 21 22.70 -3.63 2.22
N ASP A 22 22.78 -2.70 3.17
CA ASP A 22 23.00 -3.02 4.57
C ASP A 22 21.70 -3.45 5.24
N ILE A 23 21.66 -4.70 5.70
CA ILE A 23 20.50 -5.31 6.32
C ILE A 23 20.77 -5.47 7.83
N PRO A 24 20.10 -4.68 8.70
CA PRO A 24 20.21 -4.84 10.14
C PRO A 24 19.72 -6.21 10.61
N ILE A 25 20.40 -6.75 11.61
CA ILE A 25 20.05 -8.01 12.26
C ILE A 25 19.40 -7.74 13.60
N ARG A 26 18.16 -8.22 13.78
CA ARG A 26 17.47 -8.21 15.06
C ARG A 26 17.34 -9.63 15.60
N CYS A 27 17.95 -9.89 16.74
CA CYS A 27 17.68 -11.09 17.52
C CYS A 27 16.41 -10.88 18.37
N SER A 28 15.46 -11.81 18.32
CA SER A 28 14.23 -11.73 19.11
C SER A 28 13.84 -13.10 19.64
N ASN A 29 13.85 -13.24 20.97
CA ASN A 29 13.43 -14.47 21.65
C ASN A 29 11.93 -14.79 21.44
N LYS A 30 11.14 -13.81 20.94
CA LYS A 30 9.72 -14.02 20.58
C LYS A 30 9.54 -14.59 19.18
N ALA A 31 10.57 -14.51 18.32
CA ALA A 31 10.49 -15.08 16.98
C ALA A 31 10.57 -16.61 17.09
N LYS A 32 9.71 -17.31 16.35
CA LYS A 32 9.74 -18.79 16.26
C LYS A 32 10.55 -19.30 15.05
N ARG A 33 10.83 -18.42 14.08
CA ARG A 33 11.50 -18.73 12.80
C ARG A 33 12.37 -17.55 12.36
N ILE A 34 13.35 -17.82 11.50
CA ILE A 34 14.11 -16.79 10.78
C ILE A 34 13.15 -16.09 9.81
N ALA A 35 13.18 -14.76 9.77
CA ALA A 35 12.31 -13.99 8.89
C ALA A 35 13.03 -12.77 8.31
N ILE A 36 12.72 -12.42 7.07
CA ILE A 36 13.06 -11.13 6.48
C ILE A 36 11.80 -10.28 6.54
N ARG A 37 11.88 -9.10 7.16
CA ARG A 37 10.79 -8.13 7.16
C ARG A 37 11.19 -6.96 6.28
N ILE A 38 10.27 -6.58 5.39
CA ILE A 38 10.44 -5.44 4.49
C ILE A 38 9.29 -4.48 4.81
N ASN A 39 9.63 -3.24 5.16
CA ASN A 39 8.68 -2.17 5.45
C ASN A 39 9.14 -0.87 4.75
N HIS A 40 8.40 0.23 4.97
CA HIS A 40 8.75 1.55 4.43
C HIS A 40 10.09 2.10 4.95
N LYS A 41 10.63 1.55 6.05
CA LYS A 41 11.94 1.93 6.62
C LYS A 41 13.09 1.07 6.09
N GLY A 42 12.81 0.07 5.25
CA GLY A 42 13.81 -0.82 4.67
C GLY A 42 13.61 -2.29 5.04
N VAL A 43 14.71 -3.04 5.08
CA VAL A 43 14.73 -4.49 5.27
C VAL A 43 15.40 -4.82 6.60
N GLU A 44 14.84 -5.74 7.39
CA GLU A 44 15.48 -6.30 8.58
C GLU A 44 15.51 -7.83 8.52
N LEU A 45 16.60 -8.43 9.00
CA LEU A 45 16.70 -9.87 9.26
C LEU A 45 16.37 -10.15 10.73
N VAL A 46 15.40 -11.01 10.99
CA VAL A 46 14.96 -11.38 12.34
C VAL A 46 15.39 -12.81 12.64
N LEU A 47 16.14 -12.98 13.73
CA LEU A 47 16.67 -14.28 14.17
C LEU A 47 16.06 -14.71 15.52
N PRO A 48 15.55 -15.96 15.63
CA PRO A 48 14.96 -16.48 16.87
C PRO A 48 16.01 -16.94 17.91
N ASN A 49 17.07 -17.63 17.47
CA ASN A 49 18.02 -18.32 18.36
C ASN A 49 19.47 -17.94 18.10
N LYS A 50 19.75 -16.68 17.71
CA LYS A 50 21.13 -16.20 17.48
C LYS A 50 21.93 -17.01 16.43
N ASN A 51 21.26 -17.88 15.66
CA ASN A 51 21.88 -18.69 14.60
C ASN A 51 22.10 -17.81 13.35
N PHE A 52 23.20 -17.07 13.39
CA PHE A 52 23.60 -16.14 12.35
C PHE A 52 23.88 -16.85 11.02
N ASN A 53 24.60 -17.99 11.03
CA ASN A 53 25.00 -18.69 9.80
C ASN A 53 23.79 -19.14 8.96
N THR A 54 22.77 -19.70 9.60
CA THR A 54 21.53 -20.07 8.90
C THR A 54 20.77 -18.82 8.43
N GLY A 55 20.76 -17.75 9.22
CA GLY A 55 20.18 -16.47 8.85
C GLY A 55 20.84 -15.83 7.63
N TYR A 56 22.16 -15.85 7.59
CA TYR A 56 22.98 -15.32 6.51
C TYR A 56 22.74 -16.07 5.20
N LYS A 57 22.77 -17.42 5.23
CA LYS A 57 22.44 -18.24 4.05
C LYS A 57 21.04 -17.96 3.53
N PHE A 58 20.05 -17.91 4.43
CA PHE A 58 18.68 -17.59 4.09
C PHE A 58 18.55 -16.19 3.46
N LEU A 59 19.30 -15.21 3.95
CA LEU A 59 19.30 -13.86 3.41
C LEU A 59 19.89 -13.80 1.99
N LEU A 60 21.04 -14.47 1.76
CA LEU A 60 21.67 -14.56 0.44
C LEU A 60 20.77 -15.25 -0.59
N GLU A 61 20.12 -16.35 -0.22
CA GLU A 61 19.15 -17.05 -1.09
C GLU A 61 17.98 -16.15 -1.51
N LYS A 62 17.66 -15.14 -0.71
CA LYS A 62 16.54 -14.22 -0.95
C LYS A 62 16.96 -12.87 -1.50
N GLU A 63 18.23 -12.64 -1.82
CA GLU A 63 18.72 -11.32 -2.27
C GLU A 63 17.94 -10.78 -3.48
N SER A 64 17.73 -11.59 -4.53
CA SER A 64 16.97 -11.16 -5.72
C SER A 64 15.52 -10.78 -5.39
N TRP A 65 14.89 -11.53 -4.47
CA TRP A 65 13.54 -11.25 -3.99
C TRP A 65 13.49 -9.97 -3.15
N ILE A 66 14.49 -9.73 -2.30
CA ILE A 66 14.65 -8.52 -1.49
C ILE A 66 14.78 -7.29 -2.40
N ARG A 67 15.70 -7.32 -3.38
CA ARG A 67 15.94 -6.23 -4.33
C ARG A 67 14.67 -5.88 -5.10
N ARG A 68 13.95 -6.89 -5.61
CA ARG A 68 12.65 -6.68 -6.29
C ARG A 68 11.65 -6.00 -5.36
N LYS A 69 11.53 -6.48 -4.12
CA LYS A 69 10.59 -5.90 -3.14
C LYS A 69 10.95 -4.46 -2.76
N LEU A 70 12.24 -4.14 -2.61
CA LEU A 70 12.68 -2.78 -2.38
C LEU A 70 12.40 -1.87 -3.58
N SER A 71 12.56 -2.37 -4.81
CA SER A 71 12.21 -1.60 -6.00
C SER A 71 10.70 -1.30 -6.07
N ASP A 72 9.85 -2.26 -5.68
CA ASP A 72 8.40 -2.07 -5.60
C ASP A 72 8.02 -1.04 -4.50
N VAL A 73 8.74 -1.04 -3.38
CA VAL A 73 8.53 -0.07 -2.28
C VAL A 73 9.05 1.31 -2.68
N SER A 74 10.17 1.42 -3.39
CA SER A 74 10.70 2.72 -3.86
C SER A 74 9.83 3.41 -4.92
N LYS A 75 9.05 2.63 -5.68
CA LYS A 75 8.03 3.16 -6.60
C LYS A 75 6.77 3.66 -5.88
N GLN A 76 6.63 3.35 -4.59
CA GLN A 76 5.67 4.03 -3.73
C GLN A 76 6.40 5.27 -3.22
N GLU A 77 6.31 6.36 -3.97
CA GLU A 77 6.67 7.66 -3.41
C GLU A 77 5.97 7.81 -2.05
N PRO A 78 6.63 8.40 -1.04
CA PRO A 78 5.97 8.71 0.21
C PRO A 78 4.77 9.60 -0.13
N ILE A 79 3.58 9.04 -0.11
CA ILE A 79 2.34 9.79 -0.18
C ILE A 79 2.44 10.74 1.00
N ASP A 80 2.62 12.02 0.71
CA ASP A 80 2.46 13.04 1.72
C ASP A 80 1.07 12.82 2.30
N ASN A 81 0.99 12.39 3.57
CA ASN A 81 -0.25 11.88 4.17
C ASN A 81 -1.37 12.94 4.19
N ASN A 82 -1.02 14.17 3.82
CA ASN A 82 -1.89 15.32 3.74
C ASN A 82 -2.26 15.70 2.30
N THR A 83 -2.02 14.86 1.29
CA THR A 83 -2.53 15.10 -0.06
C THR A 83 -3.19 13.87 -0.68
N ILE A 84 -4.15 14.09 -1.56
CA ILE A 84 -4.82 13.04 -2.33
C ILE A 84 -5.15 13.54 -3.74
N THR A 85 -4.98 12.68 -4.73
CA THR A 85 -5.44 12.94 -6.10
C THR A 85 -6.85 12.41 -6.30
N VAL A 86 -7.78 13.27 -6.72
CA VAL A 86 -9.18 12.93 -7.04
C VAL A 86 -9.50 13.51 -8.42
N PHE A 87 -9.81 12.64 -9.39
CA PHE A 87 -10.11 13.01 -10.78
C PHE A 87 -9.06 13.96 -11.40
N ASP A 88 -7.79 13.54 -11.36
CA ASP A 88 -6.62 14.28 -11.88
C ASP A 88 -6.37 15.67 -11.26
N ARG A 89 -7.01 15.96 -10.13
CA ARG A 89 -6.70 17.13 -9.30
C ARG A 89 -6.11 16.71 -7.98
N ILE A 90 -5.08 17.44 -7.53
CA ILE A 90 -4.42 17.21 -6.25
C ILE A 90 -5.08 18.08 -5.21
N TYR A 91 -5.48 17.48 -4.08
CA TYR A 91 -6.03 18.21 -2.96
C TYR A 91 -5.20 18.01 -1.71
N SER A 92 -5.07 19.06 -0.92
CA SER A 92 -4.58 19.01 0.44
C SER A 92 -5.67 18.57 1.41
N LEU A 93 -5.35 17.71 2.36
CA LEU A 93 -6.25 17.20 3.39
C LEU A 93 -6.09 18.03 4.66
N LEU A 94 -7.19 18.62 5.14
CA LEU A 94 -7.26 19.33 6.40
C LEU A 94 -8.15 18.57 7.38
N HIS A 95 -7.55 18.00 8.43
CA HIS A 95 -8.25 17.29 9.49
C HIS A 95 -8.69 18.27 10.59
N ILE A 96 -9.99 18.33 10.86
CA ILE A 96 -10.59 19.23 11.85
C ILE A 96 -11.34 18.37 12.87
N ASP A 97 -10.92 18.44 14.13
CA ASP A 97 -11.61 17.74 15.22
C ASP A 97 -13.02 18.33 15.39
N ALA A 98 -14.03 17.47 15.34
CA ALA A 98 -15.43 17.82 15.45
C ALA A 98 -16.22 16.63 16.00
N ASP A 99 -17.33 16.89 16.68
CA ASP A 99 -18.25 15.88 17.19
C ASP A 99 -19.23 15.33 16.13
N TYR A 100 -19.12 15.80 14.89
CA TYR A 100 -19.91 15.38 13.74
C TYR A 100 -19.03 14.98 12.55
N ASN A 101 -19.59 14.17 11.64
CA ASN A 101 -18.91 13.72 10.43
C ASN A 101 -19.35 14.53 9.21
N LYS A 102 -18.44 15.32 8.64
CA LYS A 102 -18.68 16.09 7.42
C LYS A 102 -17.40 16.22 6.60
N VAL A 103 -17.52 16.19 5.28
CA VAL A 103 -16.42 16.51 4.37
C VAL A 103 -16.84 17.67 3.48
N GLN A 104 -15.98 18.67 3.34
CA GLN A 104 -16.17 19.80 2.43
C GLN A 104 -14.97 19.85 1.48
N MET A 105 -15.26 20.10 0.20
CA MET A 105 -14.22 20.34 -0.80
C MET A 105 -14.36 21.77 -1.29
N ALA A 106 -13.29 22.54 -1.18
CA ALA A 106 -13.21 23.90 -1.69
C ALA A 106 -11.82 24.09 -2.31
N GLU A 107 -11.78 24.59 -3.54
CA GLU A 107 -10.55 24.81 -4.30
C GLU A 107 -9.68 23.53 -4.30
N ASP A 108 -8.48 23.59 -3.72
CA ASP A 108 -7.52 22.50 -3.65
C ASP A 108 -7.44 21.89 -2.24
N ILE A 109 -8.49 22.05 -1.41
CA ILE A 109 -8.53 21.57 -0.03
C ILE A 109 -9.76 20.68 0.21
N ILE A 110 -9.53 19.53 0.85
CA ILE A 110 -10.57 18.68 1.43
C ILE A 110 -10.53 18.82 2.95
N GLN A 111 -11.55 19.47 3.50
CA GLN A 111 -11.73 19.62 4.94
C GLN A 111 -12.53 18.44 5.49
N ILE A 112 -11.99 17.77 6.51
CA ILE A 112 -12.56 16.56 7.10
C ILE A 112 -12.88 16.85 8.57
N TYR A 113 -14.16 17.09 8.84
CA TYR A 113 -14.71 17.28 10.18
C TYR A 113 -15.13 15.93 10.74
N SER A 114 -14.47 15.47 11.81
CA SER A 114 -14.84 14.26 12.57
C SER A 114 -13.98 14.10 13.81
N PRO A 115 -14.31 13.19 14.73
CA PRO A 115 -13.38 12.81 15.78
C PRO A 115 -12.07 12.27 15.19
N PRO A 116 -10.90 12.39 15.86
CA PRO A 116 -9.61 12.01 15.30
C PRO A 116 -9.53 10.53 14.89
N SER A 117 -10.24 9.66 15.62
CA SER A 117 -10.35 8.23 15.32
C SER A 117 -11.13 7.92 14.04
N GLN A 118 -11.91 8.87 13.51
CA GLN A 118 -12.84 8.68 12.40
C GLN A 118 -12.46 9.41 11.11
N HIS A 119 -11.46 10.31 11.11
CA HIS A 119 -11.07 11.09 9.92
C HIS A 119 -10.93 10.24 8.65
N LYS A 120 -10.23 9.12 8.77
CA LYS A 120 -9.99 8.21 7.64
C LYS A 120 -11.28 7.58 7.12
N SER A 121 -12.13 7.07 8.02
CA SER A 121 -13.40 6.45 7.61
C SER A 121 -14.36 7.46 7.00
N THR A 122 -14.39 8.69 7.54
CA THR A 122 -15.24 9.78 7.06
C THR A 122 -14.82 10.21 5.65
N LEU A 123 -13.52 10.39 5.41
CA LEU A 123 -12.99 10.67 4.07
C LEU A 123 -13.30 9.54 3.07
N ILE A 124 -13.03 8.28 3.45
CA ILE A 124 -13.27 7.13 2.56
C ILE A 124 -14.74 7.03 2.16
N LYS A 125 -15.67 7.25 3.10
CA LYS A 125 -17.11 7.21 2.81
C LYS A 125 -17.47 8.30 1.80
N PHE A 126 -17.06 9.53 2.05
CA PHE A 126 -17.30 10.67 1.16
C PHE A 126 -16.77 10.41 -0.26
N LEU A 127 -15.54 9.93 -0.41
CA LEU A 127 -14.94 9.65 -1.73
C LEU A 127 -15.68 8.55 -2.48
N LYS A 128 -16.19 7.52 -1.78
CA LYS A 128 -17.02 6.46 -2.40
C LYS A 128 -18.33 7.01 -2.91
N ASP A 129 -19.01 7.82 -2.11
CA ASP A 129 -20.30 8.42 -2.47
C ASP A 129 -20.14 9.34 -3.69
N ARG A 130 -19.06 10.14 -3.72
CA ARG A 130 -18.73 11.01 -4.84
C ARG A 130 -18.39 10.22 -6.12
N LEU A 131 -17.59 9.15 -6.02
CA LEU A 131 -17.28 8.30 -7.15
C LEU A 131 -18.54 7.62 -7.73
N LEU A 132 -19.46 7.19 -6.86
CA LEU A 132 -20.72 6.59 -7.29
C LEU A 132 -21.57 7.59 -8.05
N LEU A 133 -21.70 8.83 -7.54
CA LEU A 133 -22.44 9.89 -8.23
C LEU A 133 -21.86 10.17 -9.62
N GLU A 134 -20.53 10.27 -9.73
CA GLU A 134 -19.86 10.50 -11.00
C GLU A 134 -20.10 9.34 -11.99
N ALA A 135 -19.99 8.10 -11.51
CA ALA A 135 -20.28 6.92 -12.32
C ALA A 135 -21.74 6.89 -12.81
N ILE A 136 -22.69 7.31 -11.97
CA ILE A 136 -24.11 7.42 -12.34
C ILE A 136 -24.30 8.48 -13.43
N ASN A 137 -23.68 9.64 -13.29
CA ASN A 137 -23.77 10.73 -14.26
C ASN A 137 -23.23 10.30 -15.63
N LEU A 138 -22.04 9.69 -15.66
CA LEU A 138 -21.42 9.19 -16.89
C LEU A 138 -22.26 8.09 -17.54
N ALA A 139 -22.73 7.12 -16.76
CA ALA A 139 -23.57 6.06 -17.29
C ALA A 139 -24.88 6.60 -17.85
N THR A 140 -25.50 7.58 -17.19
CA THR A 140 -26.74 8.23 -17.66
C THR A 140 -26.51 8.98 -18.97
N LEU A 141 -25.38 9.67 -19.10
CA LEU A 141 -25.00 10.36 -20.33
C LEU A 141 -24.81 9.37 -21.49
N LEU A 142 -24.05 8.30 -21.26
CA LEU A 142 -23.83 7.25 -22.27
C LEU A 142 -25.13 6.50 -22.62
N ALA A 143 -25.97 6.21 -21.63
CA ALA A 143 -27.27 5.59 -21.85
C ALA A 143 -28.14 6.43 -22.78
N LYS A 144 -28.15 7.74 -22.61
CA LYS A 144 -28.87 8.66 -23.48
C LYS A 144 -28.28 8.71 -24.88
N GLU A 145 -26.95 8.75 -24.99
CA GLU A 145 -26.23 8.82 -26.27
C GLU A 145 -26.41 7.55 -27.12
N TYR A 146 -26.32 6.38 -26.47
CA TYR A 146 -26.38 5.07 -27.14
C TYR A 146 -27.76 4.40 -27.05
N ASN A 147 -28.75 5.07 -26.47
CA ASN A 147 -30.11 4.54 -26.23
C ASN A 147 -30.11 3.19 -25.47
N ILE A 148 -29.32 3.12 -24.39
CA ILE A 148 -29.14 1.93 -23.55
C ILE A 148 -29.85 2.16 -22.21
N ASN A 149 -30.55 1.16 -21.68
CA ASN A 149 -31.14 1.20 -20.35
C ASN A 149 -30.31 0.38 -19.36
N PHE A 150 -30.10 0.90 -18.15
CA PHE A 150 -29.48 0.17 -17.05
C PHE A 150 -30.33 0.29 -15.78
N SER A 151 -30.37 -0.76 -14.97
CA SER A 151 -31.17 -0.79 -13.73
C SER A 151 -30.34 -0.46 -12.48
N THR A 152 -29.05 -0.83 -12.48
CA THR A 152 -28.21 -0.71 -11.28
C THR A 152 -26.75 -0.46 -11.67
N ILE A 153 -26.10 0.49 -11.00
CA ILE A 153 -24.67 0.73 -11.10
C ILE A 153 -24.03 0.29 -9.79
N LYS A 154 -23.00 -0.55 -9.87
CA LYS A 154 -22.30 -1.08 -8.70
C LYS A 154 -20.79 -0.94 -8.87
N ILE A 155 -20.18 -0.26 -7.91
CA ILE A 155 -18.72 -0.21 -7.79
C ILE A 155 -18.28 -1.40 -6.94
N THR A 156 -17.46 -2.27 -7.51
CA THR A 156 -16.91 -3.44 -6.79
C THR A 156 -15.40 -3.35 -6.73
N ASN A 157 -14.83 -3.80 -5.61
CA ASN A 157 -13.38 -3.85 -5.48
C ASN A 157 -12.85 -5.03 -6.30
N ASN A 158 -12.16 -4.74 -7.39
CA ASN A 158 -11.60 -5.79 -8.25
C ASN A 158 -10.31 -6.32 -7.61
N LYS A 159 -10.40 -7.48 -6.94
CA LYS A 159 -9.22 -8.15 -6.35
C LYS A 159 -8.27 -8.75 -7.40
N ASN A 160 -8.61 -8.72 -8.68
CA ASN A 160 -7.81 -9.31 -9.75
C ASN A 160 -6.97 -8.23 -10.45
N LYS A 161 -5.64 -8.32 -10.30
CA LYS A 161 -4.67 -7.69 -11.21
C LYS A 161 -5.11 -7.95 -12.65
N LEU A 162 -5.35 -6.87 -13.41
CA LEU A 162 -5.34 -6.78 -14.88
C LEU A 162 -5.64 -8.11 -15.61
N ARG A 163 -6.92 -8.39 -15.86
CA ARG A 163 -7.32 -9.13 -17.05
C ARG A 163 -8.21 -8.22 -17.87
N GLN A 164 -7.76 -7.97 -19.09
CA GLN A 164 -8.39 -7.14 -20.12
C GLN A 164 -9.88 -7.49 -20.24
N PHE A 165 -10.74 -6.47 -20.27
CA PHE A 165 -12.17 -6.65 -20.53
C PHE A 165 -12.35 -6.90 -22.03
N GLY A 166 -12.68 -8.14 -22.39
CA GLY A 166 -13.23 -8.46 -23.71
C GLY A 166 -14.73 -8.21 -23.71
N ILE A 167 -15.20 -7.32 -24.58
CA ILE A 167 -16.63 -7.18 -24.89
C ILE A 167 -17.04 -8.44 -25.64
N ARG A 168 -17.95 -9.23 -25.06
CA ARG A 168 -18.67 -10.28 -25.79
C ARG A 168 -20.02 -9.72 -26.19
N ASP A 169 -20.14 -9.34 -27.45
CA ASP A 169 -21.43 -9.13 -28.09
C ASP A 169 -22.18 -10.46 -28.15
N LYS A 170 -23.37 -10.50 -27.56
CA LYS A 170 -24.35 -11.53 -27.90
C LYS A 170 -24.99 -11.12 -29.22
N LYS A 171 -24.57 -11.76 -30.31
CA LYS A 171 -25.37 -11.75 -31.55
C LYS A 171 -26.71 -12.43 -31.29
N LYS A 172 -27.76 -11.81 -31.83
CA LYS A 172 -29.15 -12.31 -31.89
C LYS A 172 -29.21 -13.71 -32.49
#